data_AF-A0A7C1PMW3-F1
#
_entry.id   AF-A0A7C1PMW3-F1
#
_cell.length_a   1.000
_cell.length_b   1.000
_cell.length_c   1.000
_cell.angle_alpha   90.00
_cell.angle_beta   90.00
_cell.angle_gamma   90.00
#
_symmetry.space_group_name_H-M   'P 1'
#
loop_
_entity.id
_entity.type
_entity.pdbx_description
1 polymer ?
#
loop_
_entity_poly.entity_id
_entity_poly.type
_entity_poly.pdbx_seq_one_letter_code
_entity_poly.pdbx_strand_id
1 'polypeptide(L)'
;MQTILRQLHRWRFRERLLRLVWGLGRTLAVLLVVLAGACLIDWFIDRYSGSQTWRDWRNSSWLLWPADPLDTGETPFWLVRLPLTAAQLALAAGLLYLWVYRPVRQTPPIDDLAFQAEQAFPVFEHRLVTAVQLNRRGAKIQGMSRALIVQVTEEAEALARRHDFLSLLDTSRWQKALAWLLPVLMGWGLFVAINPSLAAVLVLRQALLPVDIPRRIHLENLTPELWPVGADVTVRVRVTGRFREDLVGVLRLVPDGQPEEFYELHWARTLDDGSAEFETRLPPMSQDFSFLARLGDGRMREPGRVRFEPPPQLAPDDPSSPPLIGEIELPAWLGRRPDGSPYLRRNDGWSRGEIVDALPQSRLRITARFNKPVAQAYLVPILRGEGLREHPLVPLPPLVLAEDRRSAFWTLPAQPRLIAYRLDLTDDYGFTNPLPIRRNIRLWEDRPPVVEWKPESTRDPNRASADWAPGVNPKDFEWDM
;
A
#
# COMPACT_ATOMS: atom_id res chain seq x y z
N MET A 1 -24.02 -25.48 -71.37
CA MET A 1 -23.97 -25.76 -69.92
C MET A 1 -22.96 -24.90 -69.15
N GLN A 2 -21.78 -24.60 -69.71
CA GLN A 2 -20.76 -23.83 -68.99
C GLN A 2 -21.25 -22.44 -68.56
N THR A 3 -22.15 -21.81 -69.33
CA THR A 3 -22.67 -20.46 -69.03
C THR A 3 -23.60 -20.48 -67.82
N ILE A 4 -24.55 -21.42 -67.79
CA ILE A 4 -25.50 -21.59 -66.68
C ILE A 4 -24.76 -21.90 -65.37
N LEU A 5 -23.86 -22.89 -65.39
CA LEU A 5 -23.09 -23.25 -64.19
C LEU A 5 -22.22 -22.09 -63.73
N ARG A 6 -21.58 -21.32 -64.63
CA ARG A 6 -20.82 -20.12 -64.25
C ARG A 6 -21.71 -19.06 -63.60
N GLN A 7 -22.90 -18.79 -64.14
CA GLN A 7 -23.83 -17.82 -63.55
C GLN A 7 -24.35 -18.29 -62.18
N LEU A 8 -24.75 -19.56 -62.04
CA LEU A 8 -25.20 -20.13 -60.75
C LEU A 8 -24.07 -20.19 -59.72
N HIS A 9 -22.85 -20.54 -60.12
CA HIS A 9 -21.68 -20.49 -59.22
C HIS A 9 -21.36 -19.06 -58.79
N ARG A 10 -21.44 -18.07 -59.69
CA ARG A 10 -21.27 -16.65 -59.36
C ARG A 10 -22.37 -16.16 -58.41
N TRP A 11 -23.61 -16.54 -58.65
CA TRP A 11 -24.73 -16.23 -57.77
C TRP A 11 -24.51 -16.83 -56.38
N ARG A 12 -24.21 -18.13 -56.29
CA ARG A 12 -23.90 -18.82 -55.02
C ARG A 12 -22.74 -18.18 -54.28
N PHE A 13 -21.69 -17.79 -55.00
CA PHE A 13 -20.53 -17.12 -54.41
C PHE A 13 -20.90 -15.74 -53.85
N ARG A 14 -21.66 -14.92 -54.59
CA ARG A 14 -22.13 -13.62 -54.10
C ARG A 14 -23.12 -13.73 -52.95
N GLU A 15 -24.02 -14.70 -52.97
CA GLU A 15 -24.94 -14.98 -51.86
C GLU A 15 -24.17 -15.37 -50.59
N ARG A 16 -23.13 -16.21 -50.71
CA ARG A 16 -22.20 -16.52 -49.61
C ARG A 16 -21.52 -15.28 -49.07
N LEU A 17 -21.01 -14.44 -49.96
CA LEU A 17 -20.30 -13.22 -49.58
C LEU A 17 -21.25 -12.24 -48.88
N LEU A 18 -22.46 -12.03 -49.39
CA LEU A 18 -23.47 -11.17 -48.75
C LEU A 18 -23.89 -11.72 -47.37
N ARG A 19 -24.10 -13.03 -47.23
CA ARG A 19 -24.39 -13.67 -45.93
C ARG A 19 -23.24 -13.52 -44.95
N LEU A 20 -22.00 -13.70 -45.43
CA LEU A 20 -20.80 -13.53 -44.62
C LEU A 20 -20.68 -12.07 -44.15
N VAL A 21 -20.79 -11.10 -45.06
CA VAL A 21 -20.67 -9.67 -44.72
C VAL A 21 -21.80 -9.23 -43.79
N TRP A 22 -23.03 -9.67 -44.02
CA TRP A 22 -24.16 -9.39 -43.12
C TRP A 22 -23.97 -9.99 -41.73
N GLY A 23 -23.59 -11.26 -41.66
CA GLY A 23 -23.30 -11.95 -40.40
C GLY A 23 -22.18 -11.27 -39.64
N LEU A 24 -21.06 -11.00 -40.32
CA LEU A 24 -19.87 -10.38 -39.74
C LEU A 24 -20.15 -8.94 -39.30
N GLY A 25 -20.89 -8.16 -40.09
CA GLY A 25 -21.29 -6.80 -39.74
C GLY A 25 -22.14 -6.75 -38.45
N ARG A 26 -23.12 -7.65 -38.31
CA ARG A 26 -23.92 -7.76 -37.08
C ARG A 26 -23.09 -8.22 -35.89
N THR A 27 -22.25 -9.24 -36.07
CA THR A 27 -21.38 -9.73 -35.01
C THR A 27 -20.45 -8.63 -34.53
N LEU A 28 -19.81 -7.90 -35.45
CA LEU A 28 -18.91 -6.80 -35.13
C LEU A 28 -19.64 -5.66 -34.39
N ALA A 29 -20.84 -5.28 -34.83
CA ALA A 29 -21.64 -4.26 -34.16
C ALA A 29 -21.97 -4.63 -32.71
N VAL A 30 -22.43 -5.86 -32.47
CA VAL A 30 -22.73 -6.34 -31.10
C VAL A 30 -21.47 -6.40 -30.25
N LEU A 31 -20.36 -6.92 -30.78
CA LEU A 31 -19.11 -7.02 -30.04
C LEU A 31 -18.55 -5.64 -29.67
N LEU A 32 -18.64 -4.65 -30.55
CA LEU A 32 -18.21 -3.29 -30.25
C LEU A 32 -19.09 -2.62 -29.18
N VAL A 33 -20.40 -2.86 -29.20
CA VAL A 33 -21.31 -2.35 -28.14
C VAL A 33 -20.99 -3.00 -26.80
N VAL A 34 -20.79 -4.32 -26.78
CA VAL A 34 -20.44 -5.05 -25.54
C VAL A 34 -19.08 -4.61 -25.02
N LEU A 35 -18.09 -4.41 -25.90
CA LEU A 35 -16.78 -3.87 -25.55
C LEU A 35 -16.91 -2.46 -24.96
N ALA A 36 -17.74 -1.59 -25.55
CA ALA A 36 -18.00 -0.25 -25.01
C ALA A 36 -18.60 -0.32 -23.61
N GLY A 37 -19.61 -1.17 -23.42
CA GLY A 37 -20.23 -1.38 -22.11
C GLY A 37 -19.24 -1.89 -21.07
N ALA A 38 -18.37 -2.83 -21.45
CA ALA A 38 -17.33 -3.35 -20.58
C ALA A 38 -16.26 -2.30 -20.21
N CYS A 39 -15.80 -1.52 -21.19
CA CYS A 39 -14.88 -0.40 -20.95
C CYS A 39 -15.52 0.67 -20.05
N LEU A 40 -16.82 0.95 -20.21
CA LEU A 40 -17.55 1.89 -19.37
C LEU A 40 -17.69 1.37 -17.93
N ILE A 41 -18.00 0.09 -17.76
CA ILE A 41 -18.05 -0.56 -16.44
C ILE A 41 -16.67 -0.51 -15.76
N ASP A 42 -15.60 -0.88 -16.48
CA ASP A 42 -14.23 -0.86 -15.96
C ASP A 42 -13.77 0.56 -15.57
N TRP A 43 -14.09 1.56 -16.39
CA TRP A 43 -13.85 2.97 -16.09
C TRP A 43 -14.65 3.44 -14.87
N PHE A 44 -15.93 3.08 -14.79
CA PHE A 44 -16.81 3.47 -13.68
C PHE A 44 -16.33 2.86 -12.36
N ILE A 45 -16.01 1.57 -12.37
CA ILE A 45 -15.45 0.89 -11.20
C ILE A 45 -14.15 1.55 -10.79
N ASP A 46 -13.19 1.79 -11.68
CA ASP A 46 -11.91 2.45 -11.34
C ASP A 46 -12.09 3.89 -10.81
N ARG A 47 -13.06 4.62 -11.39
CA ARG A 47 -13.35 6.00 -11.02
C ARG A 47 -13.95 6.08 -9.60
N TYR A 48 -14.87 5.19 -9.27
CA TYR A 48 -15.61 5.21 -8.01
C TYR A 48 -15.08 4.26 -6.95
N SER A 49 -14.19 3.32 -7.30
CA SER A 49 -13.53 2.42 -6.37
C SER A 49 -12.77 3.23 -5.32
N GLY A 50 -13.29 3.23 -4.09
CA GLY A 50 -12.75 3.96 -2.95
C GLY A 50 -13.66 5.07 -2.41
N SER A 51 -14.73 5.46 -3.12
CA SER A 51 -15.76 6.32 -2.50
C SER A 51 -16.47 5.59 -1.37
N GLN A 52 -16.99 6.33 -0.39
CA GLN A 52 -17.77 5.74 0.70
C GLN A 52 -18.99 5.00 0.17
N THR A 53 -19.71 5.59 -0.79
CA THR A 53 -20.85 4.97 -1.47
C THR A 53 -20.51 3.64 -2.17
N TRP A 54 -19.35 3.56 -2.83
CA TRP A 54 -18.89 2.34 -3.46
C TRP A 54 -18.55 1.27 -2.41
N ARG A 55 -17.96 1.68 -1.28
CA ARG A 55 -17.62 0.78 -0.17
C ARG A 55 -18.87 0.24 0.51
N ASP A 56 -19.87 1.08 0.79
CA ASP A 56 -21.14 0.65 1.37
C ASP A 56 -21.85 -0.35 0.45
N TRP A 57 -21.91 -0.03 -0.85
CA TRP A 57 -22.45 -0.93 -1.86
C TRP A 57 -21.65 -2.25 -1.95
N ARG A 58 -20.31 -2.18 -1.96
CA ARG A 58 -19.43 -3.36 -1.98
C ARG A 58 -19.60 -4.22 -0.74
N ASN A 59 -19.63 -3.62 0.46
CA ASN A 59 -19.78 -4.33 1.73
C ASN A 59 -21.17 -4.97 1.85
N SER A 60 -22.19 -4.41 1.19
CA SER A 60 -23.51 -5.05 1.07
C SER A 60 -23.54 -6.20 0.05
N SER A 61 -22.52 -6.31 -0.81
CA SER A 61 -22.44 -7.28 -1.90
C SER A 61 -21.52 -8.44 -1.53
N TRP A 62 -22.09 -9.60 -1.20
CA TRP A 62 -21.34 -10.83 -0.89
C TRP A 62 -20.36 -11.26 -2.00
N LEU A 63 -20.60 -10.84 -3.25
CA LEU A 63 -19.80 -11.18 -4.43
C LEU A 63 -18.47 -10.40 -4.54
N LEU A 64 -18.35 -9.26 -3.87
CA LEU A 64 -17.21 -8.33 -3.99
C LEU A 64 -16.53 -8.06 -2.63
N TRP A 65 -16.75 -8.95 -1.66
CA TRP A 65 -16.14 -8.86 -0.33
C TRP A 65 -14.61 -8.89 -0.44
N PRO A 66 -13.88 -7.95 0.20
CA PRO A 66 -12.43 -7.87 0.04
C PRO A 66 -11.70 -9.00 0.77
N ALA A 67 -10.62 -9.49 0.16
CA ALA A 67 -9.60 -10.28 0.85
C ALA A 67 -8.61 -9.37 1.63
N ASP A 68 -8.49 -8.09 1.25
CA ASP A 68 -7.59 -7.12 1.90
C ASP A 68 -8.24 -5.70 1.93
N PRO A 69 -8.35 -5.04 3.10
CA PRO A 69 -8.83 -3.68 3.21
C PRO A 69 -7.95 -2.66 2.47
N LEU A 70 -6.65 -2.92 2.29
CA LEU A 70 -5.70 -2.01 1.64
C LEU A 70 -5.57 -2.21 0.12
N ASP A 71 -6.28 -3.19 -0.45
CA ASP A 71 -6.27 -3.42 -1.90
C ASP A 71 -6.64 -2.12 -2.63
N THR A 72 -5.83 -1.75 -3.62
CA THR A 72 -5.57 -0.36 -4.08
C THR A 72 -6.71 0.26 -4.89
N GLY A 73 -7.92 -0.27 -4.76
CA GLY A 73 -9.08 0.12 -5.56
C GLY A 73 -8.86 -0.16 -7.04
N GLU A 74 -7.94 -1.05 -7.41
CA GLU A 74 -7.93 -1.56 -8.78
C GLU A 74 -9.18 -2.40 -8.98
N THR A 75 -9.77 -2.28 -10.18
CA THR A 75 -10.85 -3.17 -10.62
C THR A 75 -10.37 -4.62 -10.43
N PRO A 76 -11.01 -5.41 -9.55
CA PRO A 76 -10.43 -6.69 -9.14
C PRO A 76 -10.28 -7.60 -10.36
N PHE A 77 -9.02 -7.94 -10.66
CA PHE A 77 -8.64 -8.65 -11.88
C PHE A 77 -9.43 -9.95 -12.05
N TRP A 78 -9.47 -10.75 -10.98
CA TRP A 78 -10.11 -12.07 -10.96
C TRP A 78 -11.63 -12.01 -10.92
N LEU A 79 -12.22 -11.02 -10.24
CA LEU A 79 -13.67 -10.96 -10.03
C LEU A 79 -14.42 -10.24 -11.15
N VAL A 80 -13.78 -9.28 -11.82
CA VAL A 80 -14.45 -8.44 -12.83
C VAL A 80 -13.83 -8.62 -14.19
N ARG A 81 -12.53 -8.40 -14.35
CA ARG A 81 -11.91 -8.37 -15.69
C ARG A 81 -11.89 -9.74 -16.35
N LEU A 82 -11.45 -10.79 -15.64
CA LEU A 82 -11.41 -12.14 -16.18
C LEU A 82 -12.78 -12.69 -16.61
N PRO A 83 -13.85 -12.67 -15.77
CA PRO A 83 -15.15 -13.17 -16.20
C PRO A 83 -15.78 -12.31 -17.30
N LEU A 84 -15.60 -11.00 -17.28
CA LEU A 84 -16.12 -10.11 -18.32
C LEU A 84 -15.48 -10.39 -19.68
N THR A 85 -14.16 -10.57 -19.72
CA THR A 85 -13.42 -10.92 -20.95
C THR A 85 -13.74 -12.34 -21.42
N ALA A 86 -13.85 -13.30 -20.51
CA ALA A 86 -14.31 -14.65 -20.85
C ALA A 86 -15.73 -14.65 -21.45
N ALA A 87 -16.65 -13.87 -20.89
CA ALA A 87 -18.01 -13.71 -21.41
C ALA A 87 -18.01 -13.06 -22.81
N GLN A 88 -17.16 -12.06 -23.06
CA GLN A 88 -16.99 -11.46 -24.38
C GLN A 88 -16.48 -12.48 -25.42
N LEU A 89 -15.49 -13.29 -25.06
CA LEU A 89 -14.94 -14.33 -25.95
C LEU A 89 -15.99 -15.41 -26.26
N ALA A 90 -16.73 -15.86 -25.24
CA ALA A 90 -17.82 -16.82 -25.41
C ALA A 90 -18.94 -16.26 -26.32
N LEU A 91 -19.32 -14.99 -26.11
CA LEU A 91 -20.28 -14.30 -26.95
C LEU A 91 -19.78 -14.17 -28.40
N ALA A 92 -18.51 -13.79 -28.59
CA ALA A 92 -17.90 -13.69 -29.92
C ALA A 92 -17.92 -15.04 -30.66
N ALA A 93 -17.52 -16.11 -29.99
CA ALA A 93 -17.54 -17.46 -30.56
C ALA A 93 -18.98 -17.90 -30.92
N GLY A 94 -19.94 -17.66 -30.02
CA GLY A 94 -21.35 -17.97 -30.24
C GLY A 94 -21.96 -17.21 -31.41
N LEU A 95 -21.71 -15.90 -31.51
CA LEU A 95 -22.21 -15.06 -32.60
C LEU A 95 -21.56 -15.42 -33.95
N LEU A 96 -20.24 -15.67 -33.98
CA LEU A 96 -19.56 -16.14 -35.19
C LEU A 96 -20.14 -17.48 -35.67
N TYR A 97 -20.42 -18.40 -34.74
CA TYR A 97 -21.03 -19.69 -35.08
C TYR A 97 -22.44 -19.51 -35.66
N LEU A 98 -23.30 -18.73 -34.97
CA LEU A 98 -24.71 -18.59 -35.33
C LEU A 98 -24.95 -17.71 -36.55
N TRP A 99 -24.21 -16.60 -36.71
CA TRP A 99 -24.47 -15.60 -37.75
C TRP A 99 -23.52 -15.67 -38.95
N VAL A 100 -22.33 -16.28 -38.80
CA VAL A 100 -21.37 -16.41 -39.91
C VAL A 100 -21.28 -17.86 -40.37
N TYR A 101 -20.88 -18.77 -39.49
CA TYR A 101 -20.58 -20.15 -39.88
C TYR A 101 -21.83 -20.94 -40.32
N ARG A 102 -22.88 -20.96 -39.48
CA ARG A 102 -24.12 -21.68 -39.77
C ARG A 102 -24.80 -21.19 -41.06
N PRO A 103 -25.00 -19.87 -41.30
CA PRO A 103 -25.69 -19.39 -42.49
C PRO A 103 -24.87 -19.57 -43.79
N VAL A 104 -23.54 -19.48 -43.71
CA VAL A 104 -22.64 -19.75 -44.85
C VAL A 104 -22.64 -21.24 -45.19
N ARG A 105 -22.65 -22.14 -44.20
CA ARG A 105 -22.81 -23.58 -44.46
C ARG A 105 -24.17 -23.93 -45.03
N GLN A 106 -25.24 -23.27 -44.57
CA GLN A 106 -26.61 -23.41 -45.09
C GLN A 106 -26.85 -22.65 -46.41
N THR A 107 -25.80 -22.34 -47.17
CA THR A 107 -25.98 -21.76 -48.51
C THR A 107 -26.62 -22.82 -49.42
N PRO A 108 -27.73 -22.50 -50.12
CA PRO A 108 -28.39 -23.43 -51.01
C PRO A 108 -27.41 -24.11 -51.99
N PRO A 109 -27.57 -25.42 -52.26
CA PRO A 109 -26.91 -26.08 -53.37
C PRO A 109 -27.33 -25.47 -54.71
N ILE A 110 -26.59 -25.83 -55.77
CA ILE A 110 -26.81 -25.27 -57.12
C ILE A 110 -28.20 -25.63 -57.65
N ASP A 111 -28.72 -26.80 -57.28
CA ASP A 111 -30.04 -27.28 -57.69
C ASP A 111 -31.16 -26.39 -57.12
N ASP A 112 -31.08 -26.03 -55.84
CA ASP A 112 -32.04 -25.13 -55.19
C ASP A 112 -32.00 -23.72 -55.78
N LEU A 113 -30.80 -23.24 -56.17
CA LEU A 113 -30.65 -21.96 -56.87
C LEU A 113 -31.25 -22.03 -58.28
N ALA A 114 -31.06 -23.14 -59.00
CA ALA A 114 -31.69 -23.34 -60.30
C ALA A 114 -33.22 -23.33 -60.19
N PHE A 115 -33.77 -23.97 -59.15
CA PHE A 115 -35.20 -23.95 -58.86
C PHE A 115 -35.70 -22.53 -58.50
N GLN A 116 -34.96 -21.78 -57.69
CA GLN A 116 -35.31 -20.38 -57.38
C GLN A 116 -35.26 -19.47 -58.62
N ALA A 117 -34.29 -19.66 -59.50
CA ALA A 117 -34.24 -18.93 -60.77
C ALA A 117 -35.44 -19.25 -61.67
N GLU A 118 -35.86 -20.52 -61.72
CA GLU A 118 -37.01 -20.96 -62.52
C GLU A 118 -38.34 -20.43 -61.96
N GLN A 119 -38.49 -20.38 -60.63
CA GLN A 119 -39.64 -19.71 -60.00
C GLN A 119 -39.70 -18.21 -60.28
N ALA A 120 -38.55 -17.53 -60.32
CA ALA A 120 -38.48 -16.10 -60.58
C ALA A 120 -38.64 -15.74 -62.06
N PHE A 121 -38.25 -16.64 -62.95
CA PHE A 121 -38.35 -16.48 -64.40
C PHE A 121 -39.18 -17.64 -64.99
N PRO A 122 -40.52 -17.51 -65.08
CA PRO A 122 -41.40 -18.59 -65.52
C PRO A 122 -41.13 -19.13 -66.93
N VAL A 123 -40.38 -18.37 -67.75
CA VAL A 123 -39.99 -18.71 -69.13
C VAL A 123 -39.15 -20.00 -69.20
N PHE A 124 -38.48 -20.40 -68.11
CA PHE A 124 -37.70 -21.63 -68.07
C PHE A 124 -38.55 -22.91 -67.91
N GLU A 125 -39.79 -22.79 -67.42
CA GLU A 125 -40.72 -23.90 -67.12
C GLU A 125 -40.10 -24.96 -66.19
N HIS A 126 -39.46 -25.98 -66.78
CA HIS A 126 -38.71 -27.05 -66.10
C HIS A 126 -37.33 -27.32 -66.73
N ARG A 127 -36.96 -26.55 -67.76
CA ARG A 127 -35.78 -26.78 -68.60
C ARG A 127 -34.50 -26.43 -67.86
N LEU A 128 -34.53 -25.43 -66.96
CA LEU A 128 -33.34 -25.01 -66.22
C LEU A 128 -32.94 -26.04 -65.16
N VAL A 129 -33.88 -26.45 -64.31
CA VAL A 129 -33.64 -27.46 -63.27
C VAL A 129 -33.28 -28.81 -63.90
N THR A 130 -34.02 -29.21 -64.95
CA THR A 130 -33.78 -30.49 -65.63
C THR A 130 -32.42 -30.51 -66.33
N ALA A 131 -32.03 -29.42 -67.01
CA ALA A 131 -30.69 -29.32 -67.60
C ALA A 131 -29.59 -29.44 -66.55
N VAL A 132 -29.73 -28.79 -65.38
CA VAL A 132 -28.74 -28.85 -64.28
C VAL A 132 -28.67 -30.26 -63.67
N GLN A 133 -29.80 -30.90 -63.39
CA GLN A 133 -29.86 -32.23 -62.78
C GLN A 133 -29.32 -33.33 -63.70
N LEU A 134 -29.58 -33.25 -65.01
CA LEU A 134 -29.14 -34.27 -65.98
C LEU A 134 -27.64 -34.18 -66.31
N ASN A 135 -27.03 -33.00 -66.17
CA ASN A 135 -25.60 -32.80 -66.42
C ASN A 135 -24.72 -32.91 -65.17
N ARG A 136 -25.27 -33.29 -64.00
CA ARG A 136 -24.48 -33.48 -62.77
C ARG A 136 -23.61 -34.74 -62.87
N ARG A 137 -22.45 -34.72 -62.20
CA ARG A 137 -21.61 -35.91 -62.06
C ARG A 137 -22.38 -36.99 -61.28
N GLY A 138 -22.61 -38.15 -61.90
CA GLY A 138 -23.40 -39.25 -61.31
C GLY A 138 -24.91 -39.19 -61.56
N ALA A 139 -25.39 -38.39 -62.54
CA ALA A 139 -26.77 -38.47 -62.98
C ALA A 139 -27.12 -39.90 -63.46
N LYS A 140 -28.32 -40.39 -63.14
CA LYS A 140 -28.84 -41.66 -63.65
C LYS A 140 -29.43 -41.44 -65.04
N ILE A 141 -28.58 -41.56 -66.07
CA ILE A 141 -28.95 -41.27 -67.48
C ILE A 141 -29.30 -42.57 -68.24
N GLN A 142 -29.26 -43.74 -67.59
CA GLN A 142 -29.56 -45.02 -68.23
C GLN A 142 -31.02 -45.04 -68.73
N GLY A 143 -31.21 -45.24 -70.04
CA GLY A 143 -32.53 -45.25 -70.70
C GLY A 143 -33.00 -43.90 -71.26
N MET A 144 -32.24 -42.82 -71.10
CA MET A 144 -32.60 -41.49 -71.65
C MET A 144 -31.93 -41.22 -73.00
N SER A 145 -32.65 -40.54 -73.91
CA SER A 145 -32.11 -40.10 -75.19
C SER A 145 -31.07 -38.98 -74.99
N ARG A 146 -29.84 -39.22 -75.45
CA ARG A 146 -28.75 -38.23 -75.40
C ARG A 146 -29.07 -36.96 -76.19
N ALA A 147 -29.79 -37.10 -77.31
CA ALA A 147 -30.18 -35.96 -78.15
C ALA A 147 -31.14 -35.00 -77.42
N LEU A 148 -32.10 -35.55 -76.66
CA LEU A 148 -33.02 -34.77 -75.84
C LEU A 148 -32.29 -34.02 -74.71
N ILE A 149 -31.30 -34.64 -74.08
CA ILE A 149 -30.50 -33.99 -73.01
C ILE A 149 -29.72 -32.80 -73.58
N VAL A 150 -29.12 -32.97 -74.76
CA VAL A 150 -28.39 -31.89 -75.44
C VAL A 150 -29.34 -30.76 -75.81
N GLN A 151 -30.48 -31.07 -76.43
CA GLN A 151 -31.45 -30.05 -76.86
C GLN A 151 -32.03 -29.26 -75.67
N VAL A 152 -32.45 -29.92 -74.58
CA VAL A 152 -32.94 -29.23 -73.38
C VAL A 152 -31.84 -28.37 -72.75
N THR A 153 -30.58 -28.81 -72.81
CA THR A 153 -29.44 -28.03 -72.31
C THR A 153 -29.17 -26.79 -73.17
N GLU A 154 -29.29 -26.89 -74.50
CA GLU A 154 -29.12 -25.78 -75.43
C GLU A 154 -30.24 -24.74 -75.30
N GLU A 155 -31.49 -25.18 -75.19
CA GLU A 155 -32.65 -24.30 -74.96
C GLU A 155 -32.53 -23.56 -73.62
N ALA A 156 -32.18 -24.27 -72.54
CA ALA A 156 -31.95 -23.66 -71.23
C ALA A 156 -30.79 -22.63 -71.27
N GLU A 157 -29.73 -22.88 -72.05
CA GLU A 157 -28.59 -21.97 -72.16
C GLU A 157 -28.87 -20.76 -73.07
N ALA A 158 -29.72 -20.91 -74.08
CA ALA A 158 -30.22 -19.80 -74.88
C ALA A 158 -31.09 -18.85 -74.04
N LEU A 159 -31.96 -19.40 -73.19
CA LEU A 159 -32.79 -18.63 -72.26
C LEU A 159 -31.96 -17.99 -71.14
N ALA A 160 -31.01 -18.70 -70.54
CA ALA A 160 -30.14 -18.19 -69.48
C ALA A 160 -29.20 -17.06 -69.94
N ARG A 161 -28.90 -16.95 -71.24
CA ARG A 161 -28.15 -15.81 -71.78
C ARG A 161 -28.95 -14.51 -71.82
N ARG A 162 -30.29 -14.60 -71.83
CA ARG A 162 -31.20 -13.45 -71.90
C ARG A 162 -31.56 -12.89 -70.52
N HIS A 163 -31.32 -13.64 -69.46
CA HIS A 163 -31.65 -13.26 -68.08
C HIS A 163 -30.40 -13.25 -67.19
N ASP A 164 -30.26 -12.23 -66.35
CA ASP A 164 -29.19 -12.15 -65.34
C ASP A 164 -29.70 -12.63 -63.99
N PHE A 165 -29.26 -13.82 -63.57
CA PHE A 165 -29.60 -14.39 -62.26
C PHE A 165 -29.10 -13.54 -61.07
N LEU A 166 -28.15 -12.63 -61.28
CA LEU A 166 -27.66 -11.75 -60.23
C LEU A 166 -28.68 -10.68 -59.82
N SER A 167 -29.68 -10.39 -60.66
CA SER A 167 -30.77 -9.47 -60.31
C SER A 167 -31.64 -9.99 -59.16
N LEU A 168 -31.64 -11.30 -58.91
CA LEU A 168 -32.38 -11.96 -57.82
C LEU A 168 -31.66 -11.90 -56.47
N LEU A 169 -30.45 -11.32 -56.42
CA LEU A 169 -29.71 -11.15 -55.17
C LEU A 169 -30.35 -10.07 -54.29
N ASP A 170 -30.65 -10.45 -53.05
CA ASP A 170 -31.10 -9.50 -52.02
C ASP A 170 -29.92 -8.65 -51.51
N THR A 171 -29.68 -7.54 -52.19
CA THR A 171 -28.64 -6.56 -51.84
C THR A 171 -28.98 -5.75 -50.58
N SER A 172 -30.22 -5.78 -50.10
CA SER A 172 -30.66 -5.04 -48.90
C SER A 172 -29.90 -5.46 -47.64
N ARG A 173 -29.35 -6.69 -47.63
CA ARG A 173 -28.60 -7.23 -46.48
C ARG A 173 -27.33 -6.44 -46.19
N TRP A 174 -26.65 -5.92 -47.21
CA TRP A 174 -25.46 -5.09 -47.00
C TRP A 174 -25.82 -3.71 -46.45
N GLN A 175 -26.89 -3.10 -46.95
CA GLN A 175 -27.40 -1.83 -46.44
C GLN A 175 -27.80 -1.94 -44.96
N LYS A 176 -28.50 -3.02 -44.60
CA LYS A 176 -28.82 -3.33 -43.20
C LYS A 176 -27.54 -3.53 -42.38
N ALA A 177 -26.53 -4.22 -42.91
CA ALA A 177 -25.24 -4.43 -42.20
C ALA A 177 -24.60 -3.08 -41.83
N LEU A 178 -24.56 -2.18 -42.82
CA LEU A 178 -24.01 -0.85 -42.66
C LEU A 178 -24.85 -0.02 -41.67
N ALA A 179 -26.17 -0.09 -41.74
CA ALA A 179 -27.07 0.63 -40.82
C ALA A 179 -26.85 0.25 -39.34
N TRP A 180 -26.52 -1.01 -39.04
CA TRP A 180 -26.21 -1.45 -37.67
C TRP A 180 -24.78 -1.11 -37.25
N LEU A 181 -23.82 -1.21 -38.16
CA LEU A 181 -22.40 -1.03 -37.84
C LEU A 181 -22.00 0.45 -37.74
N LEU A 182 -22.52 1.29 -38.63
CA LEU A 182 -22.17 2.70 -38.73
C LEU A 182 -22.36 3.50 -37.42
N PRO A 183 -23.52 3.45 -36.72
CA PRO A 183 -23.70 4.23 -35.49
C PRO A 183 -22.74 3.80 -34.38
N VAL A 184 -22.45 2.49 -34.28
CA VAL A 184 -21.52 1.96 -33.30
C VAL A 184 -20.08 2.41 -33.58
N LEU A 185 -19.67 2.36 -34.86
CA LEU A 185 -18.36 2.85 -35.28
C LEU A 185 -18.23 4.36 -35.11
N MET A 186 -19.28 5.15 -35.40
CA MET A 186 -19.28 6.59 -35.17
C MET A 186 -19.17 6.93 -33.69
N GLY A 187 -19.90 6.23 -32.82
CA GLY A 187 -19.82 6.42 -31.37
C GLY A 187 -18.41 6.12 -30.83
N TRP A 188 -17.85 4.97 -31.19
CA TRP A 188 -16.48 4.60 -30.82
C TRP A 188 -15.43 5.54 -31.41
N GLY A 189 -15.57 5.90 -32.69
CA GLY A 189 -14.66 6.82 -33.38
C GLY A 189 -14.65 8.20 -32.75
N LEU A 190 -15.82 8.73 -32.37
CA LEU A 190 -15.93 10.00 -31.66
C LEU A 190 -15.27 9.92 -30.28
N PHE A 191 -15.48 8.83 -29.53
CA PHE A 191 -14.84 8.65 -28.22
C PHE A 191 -13.31 8.60 -28.32
N VAL A 192 -12.78 7.85 -29.30
CA VAL A 192 -11.34 7.78 -29.57
C VAL A 192 -10.78 9.14 -30.00
N ALA A 193 -11.52 9.90 -30.80
CA ALA A 193 -11.10 11.23 -31.24
C ALA A 193 -11.02 12.24 -30.07
N ILE A 194 -11.92 12.15 -29.10
CA ILE A 194 -11.93 13.06 -27.93
C ILE A 194 -10.91 12.61 -26.85
N ASN A 195 -10.80 11.30 -26.59
CA ASN A 195 -9.94 10.74 -25.53
C ASN A 195 -9.09 9.56 -26.01
N PRO A 196 -8.07 9.78 -26.85
CA PRO A 196 -7.32 8.71 -27.49
C PRO A 196 -6.54 7.85 -26.48
N SER A 197 -5.92 8.47 -25.47
CA SER A 197 -5.16 7.75 -24.44
C SER A 197 -6.06 6.89 -23.56
N LEU A 198 -7.21 7.42 -23.13
CA LEU A 198 -8.18 6.68 -22.33
C LEU A 198 -8.76 5.49 -23.11
N ALA A 199 -9.14 5.69 -24.36
CA ALA A 199 -9.69 4.62 -25.20
C ALA A 199 -8.69 3.49 -25.40
N ALA A 200 -7.42 3.81 -25.67
CA ALA A 200 -6.36 2.82 -25.81
C ALA A 200 -6.18 2.01 -24.50
N VAL A 201 -6.07 2.69 -23.35
CA VAL A 201 -5.89 2.00 -22.07
C VAL A 201 -7.08 1.11 -21.71
N LEU A 202 -8.32 1.56 -21.94
CA LEU A 202 -9.50 0.75 -21.67
C LEU A 202 -9.52 -0.54 -22.50
N VAL A 203 -9.17 -0.48 -23.79
CA VAL A 203 -9.05 -1.67 -24.64
C VAL A 203 -7.90 -2.59 -24.17
N LEU A 204 -6.74 -2.03 -23.79
CA LEU A 204 -5.62 -2.82 -23.26
C LEU A 204 -5.99 -3.50 -21.93
N ARG A 205 -6.74 -2.83 -21.05
CA ARG A 205 -7.26 -3.43 -19.79
C ARG A 205 -8.27 -4.55 -20.07
N GLN A 206 -9.10 -4.43 -21.11
CA GLN A 206 -9.95 -5.54 -21.59
C GLN A 206 -9.14 -6.68 -22.22
N ALA A 207 -7.92 -6.42 -22.70
CA ALA A 207 -6.97 -7.47 -23.08
C ALA A 207 -6.19 -8.05 -21.89
N LEU A 208 -6.66 -7.79 -20.66
CA LEU A 208 -6.06 -8.24 -19.39
C LEU A 208 -4.65 -7.68 -19.12
N LEU A 209 -4.25 -6.61 -19.81
CA LEU A 209 -2.95 -5.97 -19.57
C LEU A 209 -3.01 -5.06 -18.33
N PRO A 210 -1.96 -5.07 -17.48
CA PRO A 210 -1.89 -4.27 -16.26
C PRO A 210 -1.45 -2.83 -16.59
N VAL A 211 -2.32 -2.07 -17.25
CA VAL A 211 -2.07 -0.67 -17.62
C VAL A 211 -2.96 0.24 -16.78
N ASP A 212 -2.36 1.29 -16.21
CA ASP A 212 -3.06 2.27 -15.40
C ASP A 212 -3.86 3.26 -16.25
N ILE A 213 -5.07 3.61 -15.80
CA ILE A 213 -5.85 4.70 -16.41
C ILE A 213 -5.06 6.00 -16.24
N PRO A 214 -4.88 6.80 -17.32
CA PRO A 214 -4.20 8.08 -17.25
C PRO A 214 -4.95 9.03 -16.30
N ARG A 215 -4.24 9.55 -15.29
CA ARG A 215 -4.76 10.47 -14.27
C ARG A 215 -4.16 11.85 -14.48
N ARG A 216 -4.86 12.88 -13.99
CA ARG A 216 -4.38 14.26 -14.01
C ARG A 216 -3.63 14.63 -12.73
N ILE A 217 -3.87 13.89 -11.66
CA ILE A 217 -3.25 14.09 -10.34
C ILE A 217 -2.50 12.81 -9.96
N HIS A 218 -1.25 12.97 -9.52
CA HIS A 218 -0.43 11.89 -8.99
C HIS A 218 -0.06 12.19 -7.53
N LEU A 219 -0.06 11.15 -6.69
CA LEU A 219 0.20 11.26 -5.26
C LEU A 219 1.39 10.38 -4.89
N GLU A 220 2.32 10.94 -4.12
CA GLU A 220 3.49 10.24 -3.57
C GLU A 220 3.57 10.46 -2.06
N ASN A 221 3.94 9.41 -1.32
CA ASN A 221 4.10 9.49 0.12
C ASN A 221 5.38 10.28 0.49
N LEU A 222 5.25 11.33 1.32
CA LEU A 222 6.38 12.05 1.93
C LEU A 222 6.51 11.81 3.43
N THR A 223 5.60 11.04 4.02
CA THR A 223 5.56 10.78 5.45
C THR A 223 6.70 9.82 5.82
N PRO A 224 7.53 10.15 6.82
CA PRO A 224 8.52 9.22 7.36
C PRO A 224 7.85 7.95 7.88
N GLU A 225 8.50 6.80 7.67
CA GLU A 225 7.98 5.51 8.14
C GLU A 225 8.05 5.39 9.67
N LEU A 226 9.08 5.93 10.31
CA LEU A 226 9.30 5.76 11.76
C LEU A 226 8.93 7.01 12.54
N TRP A 227 8.14 6.81 13.60
CA TRP A 227 7.71 7.85 14.52
C TRP A 227 7.88 7.41 15.98
N PRO A 228 8.16 8.35 16.91
CA PRO A 228 8.18 8.02 18.32
C PRO A 228 6.76 7.79 18.85
N VAL A 229 6.59 6.75 19.67
CA VAL A 229 5.30 6.44 20.33
C VAL A 229 4.74 7.67 21.06
N GLY A 230 3.47 8.00 20.81
CA GLY A 230 2.76 9.09 21.47
C GLY A 230 3.02 10.48 20.91
N ALA A 231 3.79 10.61 19.82
CA ALA A 231 3.92 11.88 19.10
C ALA A 231 2.78 12.11 18.10
N ASP A 232 2.51 13.39 17.83
CA ASP A 232 1.54 13.81 16.82
C ASP A 232 2.08 13.46 15.42
N VAL A 233 1.42 12.54 14.72
CA VAL A 233 1.81 12.16 13.36
C VAL A 233 1.16 13.09 12.36
N THR A 234 1.98 13.75 11.55
CA THR A 234 1.50 14.53 10.39
C THR A 234 1.75 13.74 9.12
N VAL A 235 0.68 13.24 8.52
CA VAL A 235 0.76 12.56 7.22
C VAL A 235 0.87 13.62 6.14
N ARG A 236 1.92 13.49 5.32
CA ARG A 236 2.27 14.41 4.23
C ARG A 236 2.32 13.66 2.91
N VAL A 237 1.66 14.22 1.91
CA VAL A 237 1.56 13.63 0.58
C VAL A 237 1.92 14.68 -0.46
N ARG A 238 2.87 14.34 -1.33
CA ARG A 238 3.19 15.17 -2.50
C ARG A 238 2.15 14.95 -3.57
N VAL A 239 1.66 16.04 -4.15
CA VAL A 239 0.67 16.05 -5.20
C VAL A 239 1.24 16.76 -6.42
N THR A 240 1.28 16.06 -7.56
CA THR A 240 1.73 16.62 -8.84
C THR A 240 0.62 16.57 -9.88
N GLY A 241 0.68 17.45 -10.88
CA GLY A 241 -0.28 17.53 -11.98
C GLY A 241 -1.30 18.67 -11.84
N ARG A 242 -2.54 18.48 -12.30
CA ARG A 242 -3.59 19.52 -12.30
C ARG A 242 -4.45 19.45 -11.04
N PHE A 243 -4.02 20.11 -9.97
CA PHE A 243 -4.76 20.24 -8.71
C PHE A 243 -5.25 21.68 -8.50
N ARG A 244 -6.11 21.87 -7.50
CA ARG A 244 -6.51 23.19 -6.98
C ARG A 244 -6.33 23.20 -5.47
N GLU A 245 -6.05 24.37 -4.91
CA GLU A 245 -5.78 24.56 -3.47
C GLU A 245 -7.02 24.32 -2.60
N ASP A 246 -8.22 24.51 -3.15
CA ASP A 246 -9.50 24.28 -2.47
C ASP A 246 -9.96 22.80 -2.49
N LEU A 247 -9.18 21.91 -3.11
CA LEU A 247 -9.52 20.48 -3.08
C LEU A 247 -9.30 19.91 -1.69
N VAL A 248 -10.29 19.17 -1.19
CA VAL A 248 -10.14 18.35 0.02
C VAL A 248 -9.95 16.91 -0.41
N GLY A 249 -8.83 16.32 0.00
CA GLY A 249 -8.53 14.91 -0.21
C GLY A 249 -9.07 14.05 0.92
N VAL A 250 -9.04 12.74 0.71
CA VAL A 250 -9.40 11.77 1.74
C VAL A 250 -8.18 10.90 2.02
N LEU A 251 -7.75 10.87 3.28
CA LEU A 251 -6.81 9.90 3.81
C LEU A 251 -7.61 8.75 4.40
N ARG A 252 -7.35 7.54 3.91
CA ARG A 252 -7.80 6.30 4.54
C ARG A 252 -6.68 5.77 5.41
N LEU A 253 -6.96 5.57 6.68
CA LEU A 253 -6.03 5.04 7.68
C LEU A 253 -6.53 3.68 8.17
N VAL A 254 -5.65 2.70 8.25
CA VAL A 254 -5.94 1.33 8.71
C VAL A 254 -4.95 1.01 9.82
N PRO A 255 -5.32 1.19 11.10
CA PRO A 255 -4.48 0.82 12.22
C PRO A 255 -4.47 -0.69 12.42
N ASP A 256 -3.36 -1.23 12.91
CA ASP A 256 -3.22 -2.67 13.12
C ASP A 256 -4.22 -3.17 14.17
N GLY A 257 -5.08 -4.11 13.78
CA GLY A 257 -6.09 -4.71 14.67
C GLY A 257 -7.29 -3.81 14.98
N GLN A 258 -7.41 -2.65 14.33
CA GLN A 258 -8.52 -1.70 14.49
C GLN A 258 -9.26 -1.47 13.17
N PRO A 259 -10.52 -0.97 13.22
CA PRO A 259 -11.25 -0.61 12.01
C PRO A 259 -10.61 0.56 11.26
N GLU A 260 -10.91 0.67 9.97
CA GLU A 260 -10.43 1.78 9.14
C GLU A 260 -11.03 3.14 9.56
N GLU A 261 -10.20 4.17 9.50
CA GLU A 261 -10.55 5.56 9.82
C GLU A 261 -10.32 6.47 8.61
N PHE A 262 -11.03 7.60 8.59
CA PHE A 262 -10.98 8.56 7.48
C PHE A 262 -10.67 9.95 8.00
N TYR A 263 -9.69 10.57 7.37
CA TYR A 263 -9.26 11.93 7.68
C TYR A 263 -9.27 12.78 6.42
N GLU A 264 -9.57 14.05 6.56
CA GLU A 264 -9.50 15.00 5.45
C GLU A 264 -8.05 15.44 5.23
N LEU A 265 -7.62 15.46 3.97
CA LEU A 265 -6.33 16.00 3.55
C LEU A 265 -6.54 17.42 3.04
N HIS A 266 -5.87 18.38 3.66
CA HIS A 266 -5.94 19.78 3.28
C HIS A 266 -4.64 20.21 2.61
N TRP A 267 -4.74 21.22 1.75
CA TRP A 267 -3.56 21.85 1.17
C TRP A 267 -2.74 22.53 2.27
N ALA A 268 -1.44 22.25 2.31
CA ALA A 268 -0.51 22.82 3.28
C ALA A 268 0.32 23.93 2.66
N ARG A 269 1.00 23.64 1.54
CA ARG A 269 1.86 24.57 0.82
C ARG A 269 2.15 24.09 -0.60
N THR A 270 2.63 25.01 -1.43
CA THR A 270 3.21 24.71 -2.75
C THR A 270 4.73 24.65 -2.63
N LEU A 271 5.33 23.65 -3.26
CA LEU A 271 6.77 23.41 -3.31
C LEU A 271 7.40 24.15 -4.50
N ASP A 272 8.71 24.39 -4.44
CA ASP A 272 9.45 25.16 -5.46
C ASP A 272 9.44 24.53 -6.86
N ASP A 273 9.19 23.22 -6.94
CA ASP A 273 9.06 22.45 -8.17
C ASP A 273 7.68 22.56 -8.83
N GLY A 274 6.76 23.32 -8.24
CA GLY A 274 5.37 23.47 -8.69
C GLY A 274 4.45 22.32 -8.25
N SER A 275 4.93 21.38 -7.44
CA SER A 275 4.08 20.40 -6.76
C SER A 275 3.45 20.99 -5.50
N ALA A 276 2.40 20.35 -4.96
CA ALA A 276 1.79 20.76 -3.70
C ALA A 276 1.94 19.68 -2.63
N GLU A 277 2.05 20.13 -1.39
CA GLU A 277 2.02 19.28 -0.21
C GLU A 277 0.63 19.36 0.40
N PHE A 278 -0.02 18.20 0.54
CA PHE A 278 -1.26 18.04 1.28
C PHE A 278 -0.95 17.33 2.59
N GLU A 279 -1.50 17.85 3.69
CA GLU A 279 -1.24 17.32 5.02
C GLU A 279 -2.52 17.07 5.81
N THR A 280 -2.43 16.14 6.75
CA THR A 280 -3.43 15.95 7.79
C THR A 280 -2.74 15.58 9.10
N ARG A 281 -3.23 16.14 10.20
CA ARG A 281 -2.71 15.87 11.54
C ARG A 281 -3.56 14.81 12.19
N LEU A 282 -2.92 13.72 12.54
CA LEU A 282 -3.56 12.60 13.21
C LEU A 282 -3.46 12.79 14.72
N PRO A 283 -4.42 12.27 15.50
CA PRO A 283 -4.30 12.23 16.95
C PRO A 283 -3.07 11.40 17.37
N PRO A 284 -2.53 11.61 18.59
CA PRO A 284 -1.45 10.79 19.13
C PRO A 284 -1.83 9.31 19.08
N MET A 285 -0.97 8.51 18.45
CA MET A 285 -1.16 7.06 18.31
C MET A 285 0.08 6.31 18.82
N SER A 286 -0.14 5.05 19.20
CA SER A 286 0.89 4.13 19.69
C SER A 286 0.92 2.80 18.92
N GLN A 287 0.04 2.64 17.93
CA GLN A 287 -0.12 1.44 17.12
C GLN A 287 0.25 1.76 15.69
N ASP A 288 1.00 0.87 15.06
CA ASP A 288 1.36 0.95 13.66
C ASP A 288 0.11 1.03 12.78
N PHE A 289 0.21 1.75 11.67
CA PHE A 289 -0.88 1.85 10.72
C PHE A 289 -0.38 1.95 9.29
N SER A 290 -1.22 1.47 8.37
CA SER A 290 -1.05 1.71 6.95
C SER A 290 -2.04 2.77 6.49
N PHE A 291 -1.68 3.57 5.49
CA PHE A 291 -2.57 4.60 4.97
C PHE A 291 -2.52 4.71 3.44
N LEU A 292 -3.60 5.19 2.86
CA LEU A 292 -3.74 5.49 1.45
C LEU A 292 -4.43 6.84 1.27
N ALA A 293 -3.85 7.68 0.43
CA ALA A 293 -4.39 9.00 0.12
C ALA A 293 -5.10 9.03 -1.23
N ARG A 294 -6.16 9.83 -1.32
CA ARG A 294 -6.89 10.11 -2.56
C ARG A 294 -7.19 11.59 -2.66
N LEU A 295 -6.98 12.16 -3.85
CA LEU A 295 -7.30 13.55 -4.16
C LEU A 295 -7.85 13.64 -5.58
N GLY A 296 -9.12 14.04 -5.72
CA GLY A 296 -9.78 14.14 -7.02
C GLY A 296 -9.76 12.81 -7.81
N ASP A 297 -9.05 12.78 -8.94
CA ASP A 297 -8.81 11.58 -9.75
C ASP A 297 -7.52 10.82 -9.41
N GLY A 298 -6.63 11.43 -8.63
CA GLY A 298 -5.40 10.82 -8.16
C GLY A 298 -5.62 9.89 -6.97
N ARG A 299 -4.86 8.80 -6.93
CA ARG A 299 -4.72 7.92 -5.75
C ARG A 299 -3.26 7.57 -5.54
N MET A 300 -2.91 7.26 -4.29
CA MET A 300 -1.63 6.65 -3.97
C MET A 300 -1.62 5.19 -4.43
N ARG A 301 -0.55 4.76 -5.10
CA ARG A 301 -0.42 3.39 -5.64
C ARG A 301 -0.04 2.39 -4.57
N GLU A 302 0.93 2.77 -3.74
CA GLU A 302 1.43 1.93 -2.67
C GLU A 302 0.93 2.48 -1.33
N PRO A 303 0.49 1.63 -0.40
CA PRO A 303 0.14 2.08 0.93
C PRO A 303 1.39 2.61 1.64
N GLY A 304 1.25 3.78 2.26
CA GLY A 304 2.25 4.30 3.18
C GLY A 304 2.15 3.52 4.49
N ARG A 305 3.27 3.25 5.13
CA ARG A 305 3.31 2.60 6.44
C ARG A 305 3.94 3.54 7.45
N VAL A 306 3.30 3.64 8.61
CA VAL A 306 3.86 4.29 9.79
C VAL A 306 4.06 3.23 10.87
N ARG A 307 5.26 3.22 11.44
CA ARG A 307 5.68 2.35 12.53
C ARG A 307 6.06 3.19 13.73
N PHE A 308 5.52 2.83 14.88
CA PHE A 308 5.83 3.50 16.13
C PHE A 308 6.93 2.77 16.87
N GLU A 309 8.02 3.50 17.12
CA GLU A 309 9.15 3.01 17.88
C GLU A 309 9.15 3.69 19.26
N PRO A 310 9.25 2.94 20.37
CA PRO A 310 9.33 3.55 21.70
C PRO A 310 10.61 4.39 21.81
N PRO A 311 10.56 5.63 22.31
CA PRO A 311 11.75 6.46 22.46
C PRO A 311 12.77 5.82 23.41
N PRO A 312 14.07 6.20 23.33
CA PRO A 312 15.08 5.65 24.22
C PRO A 312 14.79 6.06 25.68
N GLN A 313 14.74 5.08 26.57
CA GLN A 313 14.48 5.25 27.99
C GLN A 313 15.31 4.24 28.81
N LEU A 314 15.22 4.32 30.14
CA LEU A 314 15.78 3.29 31.01
C LEU A 314 15.11 1.94 30.74
N ALA A 315 15.85 0.86 30.93
CA ALA A 315 15.31 -0.49 30.87
C ALA A 315 14.21 -0.68 31.93
N PRO A 316 13.29 -1.65 31.76
CA PRO A 316 12.32 -2.01 32.80
C PRO A 316 13.00 -2.34 34.13
N ASP A 317 12.32 -2.04 35.23
CA ASP A 317 12.83 -2.34 36.57
C ASP A 317 12.98 -3.85 36.78
N ASP A 318 14.20 -4.28 37.09
CA ASP A 318 14.56 -5.66 37.41
C ASP A 318 15.20 -5.70 38.81
N PRO A 319 14.62 -6.45 39.78
CA PRO A 319 15.17 -6.55 41.13
C PRO A 319 16.61 -7.08 41.19
N SER A 320 17.02 -7.89 40.22
CA SER A 320 18.36 -8.49 40.17
C SER A 320 19.39 -7.55 39.52
N SER A 321 18.94 -6.64 38.65
CA SER A 321 19.80 -5.74 37.89
C SER A 321 19.05 -4.43 37.60
N PRO A 322 19.03 -3.49 38.56
CA PRO A 322 18.27 -2.25 38.42
C PRO A 322 18.76 -1.43 37.21
N PRO A 323 17.86 -0.71 36.52
CA PRO A 323 18.17 -0.05 35.27
C PRO A 323 19.04 1.20 35.44
N LEU A 324 19.15 1.73 36.65
CA LEU A 324 20.02 2.86 36.96
C LEU A 324 20.64 2.67 38.35
N ILE A 325 21.96 2.62 38.39
CA ILE A 325 22.76 2.37 39.58
C ILE A 325 23.63 3.59 39.87
N GLY A 326 23.54 4.10 41.09
CA GLY A 326 24.43 5.15 41.62
C GLY A 326 25.28 4.58 42.76
N GLU A 327 26.60 4.58 42.59
CA GLU A 327 27.56 4.11 43.58
C GLU A 327 28.57 5.21 43.92
N ILE A 328 29.07 5.19 45.16
CA ILE A 328 30.08 6.14 45.64
C ILE A 328 31.40 5.39 45.80
N GLU A 329 32.39 5.77 45.01
CA GLU A 329 33.78 5.38 45.21
C GLU A 329 34.38 6.26 46.31
N LEU A 330 34.68 5.62 47.44
CA LEU A 330 35.15 6.31 48.63
C LEU A 330 36.57 6.87 48.43
N PRO A 331 36.88 8.04 49.01
CA PRO A 331 38.20 8.64 48.90
C PRO A 331 39.32 7.73 49.44
N ALA A 332 40.53 7.88 48.88
CA ALA A 332 41.68 7.05 49.24
C ALA A 332 42.10 7.16 50.72
N TRP A 333 41.77 8.25 51.41
CA TRP A 333 42.08 8.45 52.83
C TRP A 333 41.26 7.55 53.76
N LEU A 334 40.19 6.91 53.28
CA LEU A 334 39.46 5.85 54.00
C LEU A 334 40.11 4.46 53.84
N GLY A 335 41.24 4.38 53.13
CA GLY A 335 41.91 3.13 52.81
C GLY A 335 41.43 2.50 51.51
N ARG A 336 42.06 1.36 51.17
CA ARG A 336 41.77 0.56 49.98
C ARG A 336 41.40 -0.85 50.40
N ARG A 337 40.65 -1.55 49.55
CA ARG A 337 40.38 -2.98 49.70
C ARG A 337 41.68 -3.80 49.62
N PRO A 338 41.69 -5.06 50.08
CA PRO A 338 42.86 -5.93 50.00
C PRO A 338 43.41 -6.13 48.58
N ASP A 339 42.57 -5.98 47.56
CA ASP A 339 42.93 -6.04 46.14
C ASP A 339 43.50 -4.71 45.59
N GLY A 340 43.65 -3.69 46.44
CA GLY A 340 44.13 -2.36 46.07
C GLY A 340 43.06 -1.44 45.42
N SER A 341 41.83 -1.92 45.25
CA SER A 341 40.72 -1.13 44.71
C SER A 341 40.07 -0.24 45.78
N PRO A 342 39.47 0.90 45.40
CA PRO A 342 38.74 1.75 46.33
C PRO A 342 37.47 1.08 46.83
N TYR A 343 37.06 1.39 48.07
CA TYR A 343 35.80 0.90 48.61
C TYR A 343 34.61 1.56 47.89
N LEU A 344 33.63 0.74 47.50
CA LEU A 344 32.37 1.20 46.94
C LEU A 344 31.28 1.19 48.02
N ARG A 345 30.53 2.28 48.12
CA ARG A 345 29.37 2.42 49.00
C ARG A 345 28.09 2.51 48.15
N ARG A 346 27.07 1.77 48.58
CA ARG A 346 25.68 1.84 48.12
C ARG A 346 24.83 2.40 49.24
N ASN A 347 24.01 3.40 48.93
CA ASN A 347 23.01 4.01 49.82
C ASN A 347 21.62 3.41 49.55
N ASP A 348 20.59 3.71 50.34
CA ASP A 348 19.26 3.12 50.15
C ASP A 348 18.59 3.44 48.79
N GLY A 349 19.00 4.54 48.14
CA GLY A 349 18.51 4.96 46.82
C GLY A 349 19.36 4.48 45.63
N TRP A 350 20.40 3.66 45.87
CA TRP A 350 21.40 3.29 44.87
C TRP A 350 20.81 2.66 43.61
N SER A 351 19.77 1.84 43.75
CA SER A 351 19.07 1.13 42.67
C SER A 351 18.16 2.01 41.83
N ARG A 352 17.94 3.26 42.24
CA ARG A 352 17.25 4.30 41.45
C ARG A 352 18.22 5.30 40.84
N GLY A 353 19.53 5.15 41.06
CA GLY A 353 20.55 6.13 40.69
C GLY A 353 20.65 7.33 41.64
N GLU A 354 19.98 7.31 42.79
CA GLU A 354 20.08 8.41 43.74
C GLU A 354 21.37 8.26 44.55
N ILE A 355 22.13 9.34 44.68
CA ILE A 355 23.37 9.34 45.45
C ILE A 355 23.15 10.20 46.69
N VAL A 356 23.29 9.59 47.86
CA VAL A 356 23.08 10.24 49.16
C VAL A 356 24.32 10.03 50.02
N ASP A 357 24.68 11.07 50.78
CA ASP A 357 25.81 11.07 51.71
C ASP A 357 27.17 10.81 51.04
N ALA A 358 27.35 11.34 49.83
CA ALA A 358 28.64 11.30 49.15
C ALA A 358 29.63 12.25 49.83
N LEU A 359 30.78 11.71 50.22
CA LEU A 359 31.85 12.47 50.87
C LEU A 359 32.51 13.45 49.89
N PRO A 360 33.06 14.57 50.37
CA PRO A 360 33.96 15.40 49.58
C PRO A 360 35.09 14.55 48.98
N GLN A 361 35.53 14.90 47.76
CA GLN A 361 36.59 14.19 47.02
C GLN A 361 36.28 12.73 46.65
N SER A 362 35.05 12.25 46.88
CA SER A 362 34.61 10.95 46.36
C SER A 362 34.42 11.00 44.84
N ARG A 363 34.42 9.83 44.20
CA ARG A 363 34.07 9.70 42.78
C ARG A 363 32.73 8.97 42.68
N LEU A 364 31.80 9.55 41.95
CA LEU A 364 30.47 9.00 41.76
C LEU A 364 30.49 8.12 40.51
N ARG A 365 29.95 6.92 40.63
CA ARG A 365 29.87 5.92 39.58
C ARG A 365 28.41 5.73 39.21
N ILE A 366 28.08 5.97 37.95
CA ILE A 366 26.70 5.89 37.47
C ILE A 366 26.68 4.87 36.35
N THR A 367 25.84 3.85 36.49
CA THR A 367 25.63 2.82 35.49
C THR A 367 24.18 2.83 35.08
N ALA A 368 23.88 2.99 33.79
CA ALA A 368 22.52 2.93 33.26
C ALA A 368 22.37 1.78 32.29
N ARG A 369 21.19 1.17 32.27
CA ARG A 369 20.71 0.21 31.26
C ARG A 369 19.52 0.82 30.53
N PHE A 370 19.46 0.61 29.24
CA PHE A 370 18.45 1.19 28.35
C PHE A 370 17.50 0.13 27.82
N ASN A 371 16.27 0.53 27.49
CA ASN A 371 15.26 -0.35 26.90
C ASN A 371 15.66 -0.84 25.49
N LYS A 372 16.49 -0.07 24.78
CA LYS A 372 16.98 -0.37 23.43
C LYS A 372 18.40 0.18 23.20
N PRO A 373 19.08 -0.22 22.13
CA PRO A 373 20.38 0.34 21.77
C PRO A 373 20.30 1.86 21.54
N VAL A 374 21.27 2.61 22.06
CA VAL A 374 21.35 4.06 21.90
C VAL A 374 22.57 4.46 21.05
N ALA A 375 22.40 5.47 20.21
CA ALA A 375 23.50 6.06 19.44
C ALA A 375 24.36 6.96 20.33
N GLN A 376 23.71 7.73 21.22
CA GLN A 376 24.36 8.66 22.13
C GLN A 376 23.73 8.59 23.52
N ALA A 377 24.59 8.63 24.55
CA ALA A 377 24.17 8.64 25.95
C ALA A 377 25.02 9.63 26.73
N TYR A 378 24.49 10.83 27.00
CA TYR A 378 25.22 11.85 27.74
C TYR A 378 24.71 11.98 29.16
N LEU A 379 25.64 12.20 30.08
CA LEU A 379 25.35 12.58 31.46
C LEU A 379 25.60 14.08 31.63
N VAL A 380 24.57 14.83 32.02
CA VAL A 380 24.65 16.26 32.29
C VAL A 380 24.68 16.47 33.80
N PRO A 381 25.83 16.83 34.40
CA PRO A 381 25.88 17.18 35.81
C PRO A 381 25.18 18.52 36.05
N ILE A 382 24.49 18.65 37.18
CA ILE A 382 23.73 19.86 37.53
C ILE A 382 24.28 20.42 38.83
N LEU A 383 24.74 21.67 38.77
CA LEU A 383 25.20 22.41 39.95
C LEU A 383 24.10 23.32 40.50
N ARG A 384 24.16 23.56 41.81
CA ARG A 384 23.46 24.64 42.49
C ARG A 384 24.12 25.97 42.12
N GLY A 385 23.39 26.81 41.40
CA GLY A 385 23.77 28.18 41.10
C GLY A 385 23.49 29.12 42.26
N GLU A 386 23.51 30.44 42.00
CA GLU A 386 23.12 31.43 43.00
C GLU A 386 21.60 31.36 43.28
N GLY A 387 21.23 31.24 44.55
CA GLY A 387 19.85 31.04 44.99
C GLY A 387 19.28 29.66 44.62
N LEU A 388 18.11 29.64 44.00
CA LEU A 388 17.39 28.41 43.58
C LEU A 388 17.63 28.01 42.12
N ARG A 389 18.52 28.68 41.39
CA ARG A 389 18.77 28.39 39.97
C ARG A 389 19.69 27.18 39.81
N GLU A 390 19.30 26.26 38.92
CA GLU A 390 20.13 25.12 38.52
C GLU A 390 21.02 25.51 37.34
N HIS A 391 22.28 25.07 37.36
CA HIS A 391 23.24 25.31 36.28
C HIS A 391 23.71 23.96 35.70
N PRO A 392 23.19 23.53 34.54
CA PRO A 392 23.66 22.33 33.88
C PRO A 392 25.08 22.56 33.32
N LEU A 393 25.97 21.62 33.57
CA LEU A 393 27.33 21.61 33.02
C LEU A 393 27.38 20.99 31.62
N VAL A 394 28.56 21.00 31.03
CA VAL A 394 28.82 20.36 29.73
C VAL A 394 28.44 18.87 29.82
N PRO A 395 27.66 18.35 28.85
CA PRO A 395 27.32 16.93 28.78
C PRO A 395 28.58 16.05 28.70
N LEU A 396 28.63 15.01 29.52
CA LEU A 396 29.74 14.06 29.61
C LEU A 396 29.40 12.77 28.84
N PRO A 397 30.23 12.34 27.87
CA PRO A 397 30.07 11.04 27.24
C PRO A 397 30.33 9.91 28.24
N PRO A 398 29.84 8.70 27.99
CA PRO A 398 30.10 7.57 28.86
C PRO A 398 31.57 7.18 28.79
N LEU A 399 32.14 6.80 29.93
CA LEU A 399 33.48 6.24 29.99
C LEU A 399 33.51 4.86 29.31
N VAL A 400 32.45 4.09 29.47
CA VAL A 400 32.24 2.82 28.77
C VAL A 400 30.80 2.79 28.28
N LEU A 401 30.62 2.65 26.97
CA LEU A 401 29.37 2.22 26.35
C LEU A 401 29.55 0.75 25.98
N ALA A 402 28.70 -0.13 26.47
CA ALA A 402 28.78 -1.55 26.14
C ALA A 402 28.62 -1.78 24.62
N GLU A 403 29.17 -2.88 24.11
CA GLU A 403 29.13 -3.20 22.67
C GLU A 403 27.69 -3.31 22.12
N ASP A 404 26.76 -3.76 22.96
CA ASP A 404 25.34 -3.84 22.64
C ASP A 404 24.63 -2.47 22.64
N ARG A 405 25.33 -1.41 23.08
CA ARG A 405 24.84 -0.04 23.28
C ARG A 405 23.60 0.05 24.16
N ARG A 406 23.36 -0.93 25.03
CA ARG A 406 22.23 -0.97 25.97
C ARG A 406 22.64 -0.68 27.40
N SER A 407 23.94 -0.50 27.66
CA SER A 407 24.40 -0.04 28.95
C SER A 407 25.56 0.94 28.83
N ALA A 408 25.59 1.90 29.75
CA ALA A 408 26.58 2.96 29.78
C ALA A 408 27.04 3.21 31.21
N PHE A 409 28.32 3.56 31.34
CA PHE A 409 28.98 3.83 32.61
C PHE A 409 29.63 5.21 32.57
N TRP A 410 29.37 6.02 33.59
CA TRP A 410 29.97 7.33 33.79
C TRP A 410 30.64 7.40 35.15
N THR A 411 31.67 8.23 35.22
CA THR A 411 32.29 8.63 36.48
C THR A 411 32.34 10.14 36.56
N LEU A 412 31.92 10.71 37.68
CA LEU A 412 32.05 12.14 37.95
C LEU A 412 32.69 12.41 39.31
N PRO A 413 33.53 13.44 39.45
CA PRO A 413 34.05 13.85 40.74
C PRO A 413 32.94 14.51 41.58
N ALA A 414 32.89 14.20 42.88
CA ALA A 414 32.03 14.93 43.82
C ALA A 414 32.57 16.37 43.99
N GLN A 415 31.73 17.36 43.67
CA GLN A 415 32.05 18.79 43.77
C GLN A 415 31.06 19.51 44.69
N PRO A 416 31.47 20.47 45.53
CA PRO A 416 30.62 21.05 46.59
C PRO A 416 29.25 21.61 46.16
N ARG A 417 29.07 21.98 44.88
CA ARG A 417 27.81 22.52 44.35
C ARG A 417 26.99 21.50 43.55
N LEU A 418 27.44 20.26 43.39
CA LEU A 418 26.75 19.24 42.61
C LEU A 418 25.49 18.76 43.34
N ILE A 419 24.33 18.87 42.69
CA ILE A 419 23.02 18.56 43.29
C ILE A 419 22.24 17.47 42.56
N ALA A 420 22.54 17.24 41.29
CA ALA A 420 21.84 16.26 40.48
C ALA A 420 22.65 15.92 39.22
N TYR A 421 22.18 14.90 38.51
CA TYR A 421 22.57 14.65 37.13
C TYR A 421 21.33 14.32 36.29
N ARG A 422 21.43 14.53 34.98
CA ARG A 422 20.41 14.15 33.99
C ARG A 422 21.05 13.26 32.93
N LEU A 423 20.30 12.27 32.45
CA LEU A 423 20.69 11.49 31.27
C LEU A 423 19.93 11.99 30.06
N ASP A 424 20.68 12.32 29.01
CA ASP A 424 20.18 12.68 27.69
C ASP A 424 20.53 11.54 26.73
N LEU A 425 19.51 10.87 26.21
CA LEU A 425 19.66 9.69 25.36
C LEU A 425 19.19 10.00 23.95
N THR A 426 19.89 9.48 22.95
CA THR A 426 19.49 9.56 21.54
C THR A 426 19.69 8.21 20.88
N ASP A 427 18.67 7.72 20.17
CA ASP A 427 18.73 6.47 19.44
C ASP A 427 19.31 6.64 18.01
N ASP A 428 19.37 5.54 17.27
CA ASP A 428 19.87 5.53 15.88
C ASP A 428 18.98 6.31 14.91
N TYR A 429 17.73 6.58 15.28
CA TYR A 429 16.76 7.34 14.48
C TYR A 429 16.72 8.82 14.87
N GLY A 430 17.54 9.25 15.83
CA GLY A 430 17.57 10.61 16.33
C GLY A 430 16.46 10.95 17.34
N PHE A 431 15.69 9.96 17.81
CA PHE A 431 14.70 10.18 18.85
C PHE A 431 15.37 10.36 20.21
N THR A 432 14.89 11.34 20.98
CA THR A 432 15.39 11.64 22.32
C THR A 432 14.43 11.16 23.40
N ASN A 433 14.91 11.00 24.63
CA ASN A 433 14.05 10.69 25.77
C ASN A 433 13.03 11.83 26.00
N PRO A 434 11.71 11.56 26.00
CA PRO A 434 10.69 12.61 26.12
C PRO A 434 10.64 13.22 27.53
N LEU A 435 10.99 12.43 28.55
CA LEU A 435 11.07 12.87 29.94
C LEU A 435 12.54 12.89 30.39
N PRO A 436 13.00 13.98 31.04
CA PRO A 436 14.36 14.07 31.53
C PRO A 436 14.60 13.06 32.66
N ILE A 437 15.55 12.15 32.48
CA ILE A 437 15.95 11.17 33.50
C ILE A 437 16.88 11.89 34.48
N ARG A 438 16.31 12.61 35.46
CA ARG A 438 17.04 13.37 36.49
C ARG A 438 17.11 12.60 37.80
N ARG A 439 18.28 12.54 38.44
CA ARG A 439 18.48 11.96 39.78
C ARG A 439 19.25 12.91 40.68
N ASN A 440 18.88 12.90 41.96
CA ASN A 440 19.46 13.80 42.96
C ASN A 440 20.79 13.25 43.48
N ILE A 441 21.70 14.17 43.77
CA ILE A 441 22.96 13.94 44.44
C ILE A 441 22.96 14.80 45.70
N ARG A 442 23.13 14.17 46.86
CA ARG A 442 23.32 14.85 48.14
C ARG A 442 24.72 14.56 48.65
N LEU A 443 25.55 15.60 48.69
CA LEU A 443 26.86 15.54 49.31
C LEU A 443 26.76 15.75 50.81
N TRP A 444 27.64 15.10 51.56
CA TRP A 444 27.88 15.46 52.95
C TRP A 444 28.65 16.77 53.03
N GLU A 445 28.20 17.62 53.94
CA GLU A 445 28.91 18.85 54.28
C GLU A 445 30.22 18.47 54.98
N ASP A 446 31.32 19.01 54.49
CA ASP A 446 32.61 18.95 55.18
C ASP A 446 32.56 19.90 56.37
N ARG A 447 31.99 19.42 57.49
CA ARG A 447 31.95 20.19 58.73
C ARG A 447 33.30 20.04 59.42
N PRO A 448 33.89 21.13 59.93
CA PRO A 448 35.11 21.01 60.73
C PRO A 448 34.87 20.03 61.88
N PRO A 449 35.88 19.22 62.26
CA PRO A 449 35.74 18.28 63.35
C PRO A 449 35.35 19.03 64.62
N VAL A 450 34.30 18.57 65.28
CA VAL A 450 33.90 19.10 66.59
C VAL A 450 34.75 18.37 67.63
N VAL A 451 35.65 19.12 68.26
CA VAL A 451 36.39 18.62 69.42
C VAL A 451 35.50 18.83 70.63
N GLU A 452 34.93 17.74 71.14
CA GLU A 452 34.28 17.74 72.45
C GLU A 452 35.35 17.45 73.50
N TRP A 453 35.62 18.43 74.36
CA TRP A 453 36.44 18.20 75.54
C TRP A 453 35.65 17.32 76.50
N LYS A 454 36.14 16.11 76.73
CA LYS A 454 35.62 15.26 77.80
C LYS A 454 36.23 15.74 79.13
N PRO A 455 35.48 15.62 80.25
CA PRO A 455 36.03 15.84 81.59
C PRO A 455 37.35 15.09 81.75
N GLU A 456 38.31 15.70 82.45
CA GLU A 456 39.58 15.02 82.73
C GLU A 456 39.28 13.81 83.62
N SER A 457 39.64 12.61 83.16
CA SER A 457 39.43 11.40 83.92
C SER A 457 40.73 10.98 84.62
N THR A 458 40.72 10.90 85.94
CA THR A 458 41.82 10.33 86.73
C THR A 458 41.76 8.80 86.81
N ARG A 459 40.84 8.18 86.07
CA ARG A 459 40.68 6.72 86.05
C ARG A 459 41.91 6.07 85.44
N ASP A 460 42.43 5.03 86.07
CA ASP A 460 43.56 4.28 85.51
C ASP A 460 43.17 3.69 84.13
N PRO A 461 43.92 3.98 83.05
CA PRO A 461 43.62 3.43 81.72
C PRO A 461 43.76 1.89 81.66
N ASN A 462 44.41 1.26 82.64
CA ASN A 462 44.50 -0.19 82.74
C ASN A 462 43.14 -0.78 83.16
N ARG A 463 42.48 -1.49 82.23
CA ARG A 463 41.18 -2.15 82.46
C ARG A 463 41.18 -3.24 83.56
N ALA A 464 42.36 -3.65 84.04
CA ALA A 464 42.49 -4.58 85.15
C ALA A 464 42.52 -3.91 86.53
N SER A 465 42.53 -2.57 86.61
CA SER A 465 42.52 -1.84 87.87
C SER A 465 41.16 -1.94 88.58
N ALA A 466 41.15 -1.67 89.89
CA ALA A 466 39.93 -1.65 90.70
C ALA A 466 38.90 -0.62 90.18
N ASP A 467 39.37 0.42 89.47
CA ASP A 467 38.53 1.46 88.88
C ASP A 467 37.60 0.92 87.78
N TRP A 468 37.85 -0.28 87.25
CA TRP A 468 37.03 -0.96 86.23
C TRP A 468 36.13 -2.06 86.80
N ALA A 469 36.08 -2.21 88.14
CA ALA A 469 35.24 -3.22 88.78
C ALA A 469 33.73 -3.01 88.50
N PRO A 470 32.93 -4.09 88.40
CA PRO A 470 31.49 -3.99 88.21
C PRO A 470 30.83 -3.19 89.35
N GLY A 471 30.09 -2.14 89.01
CA GLY A 471 29.41 -1.25 89.97
C GLY A 471 30.12 0.07 90.25
N VAL A 472 31.35 0.24 89.76
CA VAL A 472 32.09 1.51 89.83
C VAL A 472 31.66 2.43 88.68
N ASN A 473 31.21 3.64 88.98
CA ASN A 473 30.72 4.57 87.97
C ASN A 473 31.90 5.34 87.35
N PRO A 474 32.08 5.32 86.02
CA PRO A 474 33.16 6.06 85.36
C PRO A 474 33.17 7.56 85.69
N LYS A 475 32.00 8.14 85.97
CA LYS A 475 31.85 9.56 86.34
C LYS A 475 32.52 9.91 87.67
N ASP A 476 32.74 8.94 88.55
CA ASP A 476 33.36 9.19 89.86
C ASP A 476 34.85 9.59 89.73
N PHE A 477 35.44 9.35 88.55
CA PHE A 477 36.82 9.71 88.21
C PHE A 477 36.91 10.88 87.23
N GLU A 478 35.77 11.41 86.79
CA GLU A 478 35.70 12.55 85.88
C GLU A 478 35.64 13.84 86.71
N TRP A 479 36.57 14.75 86.43
CA TRP A 479 36.56 16.09 87.02
C TRP A 479 35.82 17.02 86.07
N ASP A 480 34.66 17.51 86.49
CA ASP A 480 33.97 18.58 85.79
C ASP A 480 34.87 19.82 85.76
N MET A 481 35.24 20.26 84.55
CA MET A 481 35.93 21.55 84.32
C MET A 481 34.94 22.71 84.26
#